data_AF-A0A2M7F8K2-F1
#
_entry.id   AF-A0A2M7F8K2-F1
#
_cell.length_a   1.000
_cell.length_b   1.000
_cell.length_c   1.000
_cell.angle_alpha   90.00
_cell.angle_beta   90.00
_cell.angle_gamma   90.00
#
_symmetry.space_group_name_H-M   'P 1'
#
loop_
_entity.id
_entity.type
_entity.pdbx_description
1 polymer ?
#
loop_
_entity_poly.entity_id
_entity_poly.type
_entity_poly.pdbx_seq_one_letter_code
_entity_poly.pdbx_strand_id
1 'polypeptide(L)' 'MIVDELRHWRYYHLGSAWNKAFDFLISLTPDIEEGEYPLQGNEIFARIMSYETRNL' A
#
# COMPACT_ATOMS: atom_id res chain seq x y z
N MET A 1 15.35 -3.21 -6.94
CA MET A 1 13.91 -3.34 -7.28
C MET A 1 13.40 -4.61 -6.63
N ILE A 2 12.31 -4.58 -5.88
CA ILE A 2 11.67 -5.74 -5.25
C ILE A 2 10.31 -5.93 -5.92
N VAL A 3 10.01 -7.14 -6.36
CA VAL A 3 8.72 -7.51 -6.94
C VAL A 3 8.29 -8.80 -6.25
N ASP A 4 7.13 -8.77 -5.60
CA ASP A 4 6.57 -9.91 -4.88
C ASP A 4 5.05 -9.75 -4.73
N GLU A 5 4.40 -10.78 -4.23
CA GLU A 5 2.99 -10.78 -3.89
C GLU A 5 2.76 -10.39 -2.43
N LEU A 6 1.71 -9.60 -2.17
CA LEU A 6 1.35 -9.17 -0.81
C LEU A 6 1.19 -10.35 0.14
N ARG A 7 0.69 -11.51 -0.31
CA ARG A 7 0.49 -12.70 0.56
C ARG A 7 1.76 -13.20 1.25
N HIS A 8 2.96 -12.88 0.73
CA HIS A 8 4.23 -13.31 1.30
C HIS A 8 4.79 -12.34 2.34
N TRP A 9 4.15 -11.19 2.57
CA TRP A 9 4.72 -10.10 3.39
C TRP A 9 5.16 -10.54 4.81
N ARG A 10 4.43 -11.50 5.40
CA ARG A 10 4.71 -12.03 6.76
C ARG A 10 5.99 -12.82 6.87
N TYR A 11 6.59 -13.25 5.75
CA TYR A 11 7.89 -13.91 5.75
C TYR A 11 9.05 -12.92 5.95
N TYR A 12 8.77 -11.62 5.90
CA TYR A 12 9.78 -10.56 6.02
C TYR A 12 9.63 -9.79 7.34
N HIS A 13 10.69 -9.80 8.16
CA HIS A 13 10.74 -9.04 9.41
C HIS A 13 11.25 -7.61 9.20
N LEU A 14 10.50 -6.81 8.44
CA LEU A 14 10.94 -5.48 7.97
C LEU A 14 10.71 -4.35 8.97
N GLY A 15 10.01 -4.60 10.09
CA GLY A 15 9.75 -3.65 11.16
C GLY A 15 8.34 -3.04 11.13
N SER A 16 8.03 -2.22 12.14
CA SER A 16 6.66 -1.76 12.44
C SER A 16 6.06 -0.85 11.36
N ALA A 17 6.88 -0.06 10.66
CA ALA A 17 6.42 0.77 9.55
C ALA A 17 5.84 -0.08 8.40
N TRP A 18 6.48 -1.21 8.11
CA TRP A 18 6.01 -2.15 7.09
C TRP A 18 4.74 -2.87 7.52
N ASN A 19 4.61 -3.23 8.80
CA ASN A 19 3.36 -3.80 9.30
C ASN A 19 2.18 -2.84 9.05
N LYS A 20 2.33 -1.54 9.36
CA LYS A 20 1.30 -0.53 9.10
C LYS A 20 0.93 -0.42 7.62
N ALA A 21 1.92 -0.43 6.74
CA ALA A 21 1.70 -0.38 5.30
C ALA A 21 0.99 -1.64 4.78
N PHE A 22 1.46 -2.83 5.17
CA PHE A 22 0.85 -4.09 4.73
C PHE A 22 -0.55 -4.31 5.31
N ASP A 23 -0.78 -3.96 6.58
CA ASP A 23 -2.10 -4.03 7.20
C ASP A 23 -3.10 -3.14 6.45
N PHE A 24 -2.69 -1.93 6.04
CA PHE A 24 -3.51 -1.06 5.19
C PHE A 24 -3.79 -1.70 3.82
N LEU A 25 -2.75 -2.16 3.12
CA LEU A 25 -2.90 -2.76 1.78
C LEU A 25 -3.83 -3.98 1.77
N ILE A 26 -3.82 -4.79 2.82
CA ILE A 26 -4.69 -5.98 2.96
C ILE A 26 -6.13 -5.60 3.28
N SER A 27 -6.36 -4.42 3.89
CA SER A 27 -7.70 -3.92 4.19
C SER A 27 -8.41 -3.31 2.99
N LEU A 28 -7.69 -3.05 1.89
CA LEU A 28 -8.24 -2.37 0.71
C LEU A 28 -9.30 -3.20 0.00
N THR A 29 -10.33 -2.51 -0.47
CA THR A 29 -11.34 -3.04 -1.37
C THR A 29 -11.27 -2.32 -2.72
N PRO A 30 -11.75 -2.92 -3.82
CA PRO A 30 -11.69 -2.30 -5.15
C PRO A 30 -12.50 -1.00 -5.28
N ASP A 31 -13.45 -0.76 -4.39
CA ASP A 31 -14.36 0.39 -4.35
C ASP A 31 -13.88 1.53 -3.43
N ILE A 32 -12.67 1.43 -2.86
CA ILE A 32 -12.10 2.51 -2.06
C ILE A 32 -12.00 3.80 -2.87
N GLU A 33 -12.28 4.94 -2.23
CA GLU A 33 -12.15 6.24 -2.86
C GLU A 33 -10.67 6.59 -3.16
N GLU A 34 -10.47 7.42 -4.18
CA GLU A 34 -9.15 8.01 -4.42
C GLU A 34 -8.82 9.07 -3.39
N GLY A 35 -7.55 9.18 -3.01
CA GLY A 35 -7.12 10.15 -2.03
C GLY A 35 -5.87 9.75 -1.27
N GLU A 36 -5.50 10.58 -0.30
CA GLU A 36 -4.39 10.31 0.62
C GLU A 36 -4.92 9.81 1.97
N TYR A 37 -4.37 8.69 2.40
CA TYR A 37 -4.72 8.00 3.64
C TYR A 37 -3.50 7.99 4.56
N PRO A 38 -3.45 8.87 5.58
CA PRO A 38 -2.40 8.85 6.59
C PRO A 38 -2.41 7.54 7.38
N LEU A 39 -1.28 6.84 7.44
CA LEU A 39 -1.09 5.59 8.21
C LEU A 39 -0.27 5.81 9.49
N GLN A 40 0.60 6.82 9.48
CA GLN A 40 1.36 7.29 10.65
C GLN A 40 1.66 8.78 10.50
N GLY A 41 0.72 9.62 10.94
CA GLY A 41 0.85 11.07 10.82
C GLY A 41 1.19 11.47 9.37
N ASN A 42 2.19 12.34 9.21
CA ASN A 42 2.66 12.78 7.90
C ASN A 42 3.86 11.95 7.38
N GLU A 43 4.31 10.94 8.13
CA GLU A 43 5.52 10.17 7.80
C GLU A 43 5.22 8.99 6.86
N ILE A 44 4.04 8.38 7.03
CA ILE A 44 3.59 7.24 6.23
C ILE A 44 2.15 7.51 5.81
N PHE A 45 1.91 7.51 4.52
CA PHE A 45 0.59 7.63 3.91
C PHE A 45 0.50 6.75 2.66
N ALA A 46 -0.70 6.33 2.32
CA ALA A 46 -0.99 5.71 1.03
C ALA A 46 -1.76 6.69 0.16
N ARG A 47 -1.42 6.76 -1.13
CA ARG A 47 -2.21 7.52 -2.10
C ARG A 47 -2.89 6.54 -3.04
N ILE A 48 -4.22 6.50 -3.00
CA ILE A 48 -5.04 5.70 -3.91
C ILE A 48 -5.40 6.56 -5.11
N MET A 49 -5.20 6.01 -6.31
CA MET A 49 -5.40 6.71 -7.57
C MET A 49 -5.71 5.73 -8.69
N SER A 50 -6.49 6.20 -9.66
CA SER A 50 -6.69 5.55 -10.95
C SER A 50 -6.09 6.41 -12.04
N TYR A 51 -5.61 5.76 -13.09
CA TYR A 51 -5.12 6.46 -14.27
C TYR A 51 -5.25 5.56 -15.50
N GLU A 52 -5.43 6.18 -16.66
CA GLU A 52 -5.35 5.48 -17.93
C GLU A 52 -3.87 5.23 -18.28
N THR A 53 -3.50 3.96 -18.47
CA THR A 53 -2.15 3.63 -18.89
C THR A 53 -1.89 4.19 -20.28
N ARG A 54 -0.82 4.95 -20.46
CA ARG A 54 -0.42 5.42 -21.77
C ARG A 54 0.10 4.24 -22.60
N ASN A 55 -0.53 3.97 -23.72
CA ASN A 55 0.01 3.05 -24.72
C ASN A 55 1.31 3.65 -25.27
N LEU A 56 2.38 2.84 -25.27
CA LEU A 56 3.69 3.17 -25.83
C LEU A 56 3.68 3.10 -27.36
#